data_AF-A0A4Q1EPQ8-F1
#
_entry.id   AF-A0A4Q1EPQ8-F1
#
_cell.length_a   1.000
_cell.length_b   1.000
_cell.length_c   1.000
_cell.angle_alpha   90.00
_cell.angle_beta   90.00
_cell.angle_gamma   90.00
#
_symmetry.space_group_name_H-M   'P 1'
#
loop_
_entity.id
_entity.type
_entity.pdbx_description
1 polymer ?
#
loop_
_entity_poly.entity_id
_entity_poly.type
_entity_poly.pdbx_seq_one_letter_code
_entity_poly.pdbx_strand_id
1 'polypeptide(L)'
;MILSIEETCSQTGGGSTGGGTGDGGLGQIGTGGVIDLGGYYNTLPFVSLGYQYYQTEDPMDPNYVHYTNVANYFISLGNTLNQLRATNPDLFYYTFFYFKDKGITIKSKSFITERLIGLNEWYVKANSNPEASEMNNQYFLNWAFEYLVLNPTVKWQDFYNEYLATPCDKIKAQRNNVDFYAKMNVLESNTGLKMETGYVQRNNNDYEYKDNASATETSNSLGLPNSELAENKNIKGYMHTHVDDFTYFDTSEGADATRYGIKIFSPADISYFMDMIKNAKDANRPFGDIYAVMVSSSVTYQIRFTGNQYQTKTFTMAQVEALKKSYFEFMKSRIGKQKQLELGFLQFINDKMNLKGVSLYRMNADGTNTEINLNTDKTDTTETNC
;
A
#
# COMPACT_ATOMS: atom_id res chain seq x y z
N MET A 1 -9.16 -20.56 -7.91
CA MET A 1 -10.07 -21.53 -7.27
C MET A 1 -9.96 -21.29 -5.77
N ILE A 2 -10.82 -20.44 -5.21
CA ILE A 2 -10.81 -20.09 -3.78
C ILE A 2 -12.03 -20.79 -3.18
N LEU A 3 -11.77 -21.75 -2.31
CA LEU A 3 -12.80 -22.43 -1.53
C LEU A 3 -13.22 -21.52 -0.38
N SER A 4 -14.51 -21.25 -0.30
CA SER A 4 -15.18 -20.64 0.84
C SER A 4 -15.14 -21.58 2.04
N ILE A 5 -14.77 -21.07 3.21
CA ILE A 5 -15.03 -21.74 4.49
C ILE A 5 -16.12 -20.93 5.19
N GLU A 6 -17.32 -21.50 5.20
CA GLU A 6 -18.42 -21.07 6.06
C GLU A 6 -18.15 -21.56 7.49
N GLU A 7 -18.31 -20.65 8.45
CA GLU A 7 -18.54 -20.99 9.85
C GLU A 7 -19.88 -21.71 9.99
N THR A 8 -19.90 -22.83 10.71
CA THR A 8 -21.02 -23.15 11.60
C THR A 8 -20.50 -23.93 12.81
N CYS A 9 -20.52 -23.25 13.96
CA CYS A 9 -20.54 -23.90 15.25
C CYS A 9 -21.92 -24.54 15.48
N SER A 10 -21.95 -25.76 16.02
CA SER A 10 -23.05 -26.22 16.86
C SER A 10 -22.51 -27.11 17.98
N GLN A 11 -22.75 -26.67 19.20
CA GLN A 11 -22.50 -27.35 20.46
C GLN A 11 -23.30 -28.66 20.57
N THR A 12 -22.75 -29.67 21.26
CA THR A 12 -23.30 -30.27 22.51
C THR A 12 -22.57 -31.58 22.82
N GLY A 13 -22.24 -31.80 24.09
CA GLY A 13 -21.79 -33.12 24.58
C GLY A 13 -20.82 -33.03 25.75
N GLY A 14 -21.35 -32.90 26.96
CA GLY A 14 -20.58 -32.82 28.20
C GLY A 14 -19.93 -34.15 28.62
N GLY A 15 -18.99 -34.07 29.56
CA GLY A 15 -18.34 -35.23 30.15
C GLY A 15 -17.20 -34.91 31.12
N SER A 16 -17.55 -34.39 32.29
CA SER A 16 -16.98 -34.65 33.62
C SER A 16 -15.50 -35.05 33.84
N THR A 17 -14.90 -34.32 34.80
CA THR A 17 -13.98 -34.72 35.89
C THR A 17 -12.51 -35.04 35.64
N GLY A 18 -11.65 -34.33 36.38
CA GLY A 18 -10.31 -34.76 36.77
C GLY A 18 -9.46 -33.61 37.30
N GLY A 19 -9.51 -33.38 38.62
CA GLY A 19 -8.78 -32.31 39.30
C GLY A 19 -7.26 -32.51 39.38
N GLY A 20 -6.56 -31.41 39.63
CA GLY A 20 -5.12 -31.40 39.89
C GLY A 20 -4.62 -29.98 40.11
N THR A 21 -4.77 -29.48 41.33
CA THR A 21 -4.14 -28.25 41.82
C THR A 21 -2.63 -28.45 41.92
N GLY A 22 -1.87 -27.67 41.15
CA GLY A 22 -0.41 -27.61 41.23
C GLY A 22 0.05 -26.16 41.23
N ASP A 23 -0.04 -25.55 42.40
CA ASP A 23 0.61 -24.28 42.73
C ASP A 23 2.13 -24.46 42.66
N GLY A 24 2.82 -23.50 42.04
CA GLY A 24 4.21 -23.65 41.62
C GLY A 24 4.90 -22.30 41.37
N GLY A 25 5.04 -21.54 42.46
CA GLY A 25 5.99 -20.45 42.72
C GLY A 25 6.85 -19.90 41.59
N LEU A 26 6.70 -18.58 41.37
CA LEU A 26 7.62 -17.72 40.64
C LEU A 26 9.00 -17.67 41.32
N GLY A 27 10.02 -18.22 40.66
CA GLY A 27 11.43 -18.09 41.03
C GLY A 27 12.12 -16.94 40.31
N GLN A 28 12.75 -16.06 41.09
CA GLN A 28 13.47 -14.84 40.69
C GLN A 28 14.73 -15.15 39.84
N ILE A 29 14.99 -14.32 38.83
CA ILE A 29 16.17 -14.42 37.94
C ILE A 29 17.39 -13.83 38.63
N GLY A 30 18.40 -14.67 38.89
CA GLY A 30 19.74 -14.28 39.35
C GLY A 30 20.76 -14.26 38.20
N THR A 31 21.52 -13.20 38.13
CA THR A 31 22.59 -12.91 37.16
C THR A 31 23.84 -13.79 37.39
N GLY A 32 24.32 -14.42 36.32
CA GLY A 32 25.73 -14.75 36.08
C GLY A 32 26.42 -15.72 37.06
N GLY A 33 26.50 -17.00 36.69
CA GLY A 33 27.43 -17.95 37.29
C GLY A 33 27.10 -19.39 36.93
N VAL A 34 27.99 -20.07 36.21
CA VAL A 34 27.90 -21.52 35.97
C VAL A 34 28.24 -22.22 37.28
N ILE A 35 27.24 -22.84 37.91
CA ILE A 35 27.43 -23.73 39.05
C ILE A 35 27.20 -25.15 38.53
N ASP A 36 28.25 -25.96 38.57
CA ASP A 36 28.21 -27.39 38.27
C ASP A 36 27.58 -28.11 39.48
N LEU A 37 26.35 -28.58 39.29
CA LEU A 37 25.67 -29.50 40.20
C LEU A 37 25.20 -30.68 39.35
N GLY A 38 25.74 -31.86 39.67
CA GLY A 38 25.61 -33.07 38.88
C GLY A 38 24.17 -33.46 38.52
N GLY A 39 24.05 -34.11 37.37
CA GLY A 39 22.85 -34.85 36.96
C GLY A 39 21.70 -34.01 36.40
N TYR A 40 21.93 -32.77 35.99
CA TYR A 40 20.91 -31.95 35.34
C TYR A 40 21.06 -31.99 33.83
N TYR A 41 20.02 -32.47 33.15
CA TYR A 41 19.81 -32.24 31.72
C TYR A 41 20.07 -30.77 31.42
N ASN A 42 20.97 -30.47 30.48
CA ASN A 42 21.11 -29.12 29.93
C ASN A 42 19.81 -28.78 29.19
N THR A 43 18.85 -28.25 29.94
CA THR A 43 17.58 -27.80 29.39
C THR A 43 17.84 -26.55 28.58
N LEU A 44 17.78 -26.68 27.25
CA LEU A 44 17.66 -25.53 26.36
C LEU A 44 16.46 -24.67 26.82
N PRO A 45 16.47 -23.34 26.61
CA PRO A 45 15.47 -22.40 27.15
C PRO A 45 14.01 -22.62 26.68
N PHE A 46 13.75 -23.67 25.90
CA PHE A 46 12.43 -24.05 25.40
C PHE A 46 11.61 -24.91 26.36
N VAL A 47 12.10 -25.24 27.56
CA VAL A 47 11.30 -25.99 28.56
C VAL A 47 10.02 -25.26 28.94
N SER A 48 9.98 -23.92 28.89
CA SER A 48 8.75 -23.15 29.12
C SER A 48 7.75 -23.18 27.96
N LEU A 49 8.12 -23.75 26.80
CA LEU A 49 7.32 -23.77 25.57
C LEU A 49 6.68 -25.15 25.30
N GLY A 50 6.67 -26.06 26.28
CA GLY A 50 5.87 -27.30 26.24
C GLY A 50 6.38 -28.40 25.31
N TYR A 51 7.58 -28.29 24.73
CA TYR A 51 8.14 -29.30 23.84
C TYR A 51 9.13 -30.23 24.55
N GLN A 52 8.95 -31.55 24.34
CA GLN A 52 9.75 -32.61 24.96
C GLN A 52 11.22 -32.56 24.55
N TYR A 53 12.06 -32.84 25.55
CA TYR A 53 13.51 -33.06 25.54
C TYR A 53 14.05 -33.70 24.25
N TYR A 54 15.05 -33.05 23.64
CA TYR A 54 16.05 -33.78 22.86
C TYR A 54 16.92 -34.56 23.85
N GLN A 55 16.82 -35.89 23.85
CA GLN A 55 17.50 -36.77 24.80
C GLN A 55 18.89 -37.20 24.31
N THR A 56 19.72 -36.26 23.83
CA THR A 56 21.13 -36.57 23.58
C THR A 56 21.97 -35.60 24.40
N GLU A 57 22.76 -36.15 25.32
CA GLU A 57 23.73 -35.40 26.14
C GLU A 57 25.05 -35.18 25.38
N ASP A 58 25.14 -35.67 24.14
CA ASP A 58 26.34 -35.54 23.31
C ASP A 58 26.42 -34.13 22.70
N PRO A 59 27.32 -33.25 23.19
CA PRO A 59 27.46 -31.90 22.65
C PRO A 59 28.00 -31.88 21.21
N MET A 60 28.48 -33.01 20.69
CA MET A 60 28.96 -33.19 19.33
C MET A 60 27.89 -33.78 18.39
N ASP A 61 26.71 -34.14 18.89
CA ASP A 61 25.59 -34.56 18.06
C ASP A 61 25.22 -33.41 17.10
N PRO A 62 25.23 -33.62 15.77
CA PRO A 62 24.87 -32.59 14.80
C PRO A 62 23.49 -31.95 15.07
N ASN A 63 22.55 -32.71 15.62
CA ASN A 63 21.25 -32.20 16.03
C ASN A 63 21.38 -31.30 17.27
N TYR A 64 22.11 -31.73 18.31
CA TYR A 64 22.34 -30.92 19.51
C TYR A 64 22.96 -29.56 19.16
N VAL A 65 23.99 -29.57 18.30
CA VAL A 65 24.64 -28.36 17.79
C VAL A 65 23.66 -27.48 17.01
N HIS A 66 22.85 -28.09 16.15
CA HIS A 66 21.82 -27.39 15.36
C HIS A 66 20.78 -26.70 16.26
N TYR A 67 20.18 -27.42 17.21
CA TYR A 67 19.18 -26.84 18.12
C TYR A 67 19.76 -25.78 19.05
N THR A 68 20.98 -25.97 19.53
CA THR A 68 21.69 -24.98 20.35
C THR A 68 21.93 -23.70 19.55
N ASN A 69 22.28 -23.80 18.26
CA ASN A 69 22.44 -22.65 17.38
C ASN A 69 21.12 -21.90 17.14
N VAL A 70 20.00 -22.63 16.98
CA VAL A 70 18.66 -22.03 16.91
C VAL A 70 18.32 -21.30 18.21
N ALA A 71 18.49 -21.96 19.36
CA ALA A 71 18.24 -21.37 20.67
C ALA A 71 19.00 -20.06 20.88
N ASN A 72 20.31 -20.10 20.67
CA ASN A 72 21.20 -18.95 20.88
C ASN A 72 20.88 -17.81 19.91
N TYR A 73 20.46 -18.11 18.68
CA TYR A 73 20.02 -17.08 17.74
C TYR A 73 18.76 -16.36 18.24
N PHE A 74 17.73 -17.09 18.68
CA PHE A 74 16.51 -16.46 19.21
C PHE A 74 16.78 -15.62 20.47
N ILE A 75 17.67 -16.08 21.35
CA ILE A 75 18.12 -15.31 22.51
C ILE A 75 18.83 -14.01 22.07
N SER A 76 19.66 -14.09 21.02
CA SER A 76 20.42 -12.93 20.52
C SER A 76 19.55 -11.83 19.89
N LEU A 77 18.29 -12.12 19.54
CA LEU A 77 17.36 -11.16 18.92
C LEU A 77 16.71 -10.18 19.94
N GLY A 78 16.94 -10.37 21.25
CA GLY A 78 16.65 -9.38 22.29
C GLY A 78 15.16 -9.07 22.51
N ASN A 79 14.86 -7.82 22.93
CA ASN A 79 13.53 -7.42 23.38
C ASN A 79 12.45 -7.41 22.28
N THR A 80 12.82 -7.13 21.04
CA THR A 80 11.87 -7.05 19.91
C THR A 80 11.23 -8.41 19.63
N LEU A 81 12.00 -9.50 19.72
CA LEU A 81 11.45 -10.85 19.54
C LEU A 81 10.71 -11.35 20.78
N ASN A 82 11.08 -10.91 21.98
CA ASN A 82 10.33 -11.18 23.19
C ASN A 82 8.96 -10.47 23.17
N GLN A 83 8.90 -9.25 22.62
CA GLN A 83 7.65 -8.59 22.31
C GLN A 83 6.88 -9.39 21.26
N LEU A 84 7.50 -9.78 20.15
CA LEU A 84 6.88 -10.63 19.13
C LEU A 84 6.32 -11.93 19.72
N ARG A 85 7.03 -12.59 20.63
CA ARG A 85 6.56 -13.80 21.33
C ARG A 85 5.34 -13.50 22.20
N ALA A 86 5.31 -12.34 22.85
CA ALA A 86 4.22 -11.94 23.73
C ALA A 86 3.00 -11.42 22.97
N THR A 87 3.21 -10.71 21.86
CA THR A 87 2.17 -10.07 21.05
C THR A 87 1.71 -10.95 19.89
N ASN A 88 2.54 -11.89 19.43
CA ASN A 88 2.29 -12.76 18.30
C ASN A 88 3.00 -14.14 18.42
N PRO A 89 2.53 -15.00 19.35
CA PRO A 89 3.15 -16.29 19.61
C PRO A 89 3.21 -17.18 18.37
N ASP A 90 2.21 -17.12 17.49
CA ASP A 90 2.17 -17.92 16.25
C ASP A 90 3.35 -17.58 15.34
N LEU A 91 3.56 -16.29 15.04
CA LEU A 91 4.69 -15.82 14.22
C LEU A 91 6.04 -16.24 14.80
N PHE A 92 6.16 -16.20 16.13
CA PHE A 92 7.34 -16.69 16.84
C PHE A 92 7.55 -18.20 16.63
N TYR A 93 6.51 -19.02 16.83
CA TYR A 93 6.60 -20.47 16.68
C TYR A 93 6.85 -20.89 15.24
N TYR A 94 6.21 -20.26 14.26
CA TYR A 94 6.46 -20.54 12.84
C TYR A 94 7.91 -20.24 12.45
N THR A 95 8.47 -19.11 12.90
CA THR A 95 9.89 -18.79 12.71
C THR A 95 10.78 -19.87 13.33
N PHE A 96 10.45 -20.29 14.55
CA PHE A 96 11.20 -21.33 15.25
C PHE A 96 11.18 -22.67 14.50
N PHE A 97 10.00 -23.13 14.04
CA PHE A 97 9.88 -24.37 13.29
C PHE A 97 10.57 -24.33 11.93
N TYR A 98 10.52 -23.19 11.24
CA TYR A 98 11.25 -23.02 9.99
C TYR A 98 12.76 -23.22 10.19
N PHE A 99 13.33 -22.58 11.22
CA PHE A 99 14.75 -22.74 11.52
C PHE A 99 15.11 -24.11 12.08
N LYS A 100 14.22 -24.73 12.83
CA LYS A 100 14.36 -26.12 13.25
C LYS A 100 14.53 -27.05 12.05
N ASP A 101 13.77 -26.84 10.97
CA ASP A 101 13.81 -27.74 9.82
C ASP A 101 14.90 -27.37 8.81
N LYS A 102 15.27 -26.09 8.68
CA LYS A 102 16.17 -25.59 7.62
C LYS A 102 17.55 -25.17 8.10
N GLY A 103 17.73 -25.01 9.41
CA GLY A 103 18.98 -24.55 10.01
C GLY A 103 19.24 -23.06 9.82
N ILE A 104 20.25 -22.57 10.55
CA ILE A 104 20.63 -21.16 10.56
C ILE A 104 21.91 -20.95 9.77
N THR A 105 21.81 -20.19 8.69
CA THR A 105 22.91 -19.62 7.91
C THR A 105 23.00 -18.11 8.12
N ILE A 106 24.15 -17.49 7.81
CA ILE A 106 24.32 -16.01 7.81
C ILE A 106 23.24 -15.33 6.96
N LYS A 107 22.89 -15.92 5.81
CA LYS A 107 21.82 -15.44 4.94
C LYS A 107 20.46 -15.51 5.63
N SER A 108 20.14 -16.62 6.30
CA SER A 108 18.87 -16.74 7.03
C SER A 108 18.79 -15.83 8.27
N LYS A 109 19.92 -15.50 8.92
CA LYS A 109 19.94 -14.54 10.04
C LYS A 109 19.58 -13.12 9.60
N SER A 110 20.26 -12.61 8.57
CA SER A 110 20.00 -11.26 8.02
C SER A 110 18.58 -11.14 7.47
N PHE A 111 18.15 -12.16 6.75
CA PHE A 111 16.81 -12.30 6.21
C PHE A 111 15.70 -12.23 7.27
N ILE A 112 15.88 -12.88 8.42
CA ILE A 112 14.83 -12.95 9.45
C ILE A 112 14.77 -11.69 10.31
N THR A 113 15.92 -11.08 10.63
CA THR A 113 15.92 -9.85 11.43
C THR A 113 15.20 -8.72 10.70
N GLU A 114 15.52 -8.47 9.41
CA GLU A 114 14.88 -7.39 8.64
C GLU A 114 13.37 -7.60 8.48
N ARG A 115 12.96 -8.81 8.09
CA ARG A 115 11.55 -9.12 7.79
C ARG A 115 10.66 -9.17 9.03
N LEU A 116 11.11 -9.80 10.10
CA LEU A 116 10.31 -9.90 11.32
C LEU A 116 10.15 -8.54 12.00
N ILE A 117 11.21 -7.72 12.01
CA ILE A 117 11.12 -6.36 12.51
C ILE A 117 10.08 -5.58 11.69
N GLY A 118 10.20 -5.61 10.37
CA GLY A 118 9.29 -4.88 9.50
C GLY A 118 7.84 -5.37 9.55
N LEU A 119 7.60 -6.69 9.65
CA LEU A 119 6.26 -7.25 9.85
C LEU A 119 5.65 -6.84 11.20
N ASN A 120 6.46 -6.84 12.26
CA ASN A 120 6.02 -6.39 13.58
C ASN A 120 5.68 -4.90 13.58
N GLU A 121 6.55 -4.06 13.00
CA GLU A 121 6.30 -2.62 12.87
C GLU A 121 5.01 -2.35 12.09
N TRP A 122 4.79 -3.06 10.98
CA TRP A 122 3.54 -3.00 10.23
C TRP A 122 2.33 -3.39 11.09
N TYR A 123 2.41 -4.52 11.80
CA TYR A 123 1.29 -5.03 12.61
C TYR A 123 0.93 -4.10 13.77
N VAL A 124 1.93 -3.57 14.48
CA VAL A 124 1.74 -2.57 15.54
C VAL A 124 1.08 -1.32 14.97
N LYS A 125 1.55 -0.83 13.81
CA LYS A 125 0.95 0.33 13.14
C LYS A 125 -0.48 0.04 12.69
N ALA A 126 -0.74 -1.10 12.07
CA ALA A 126 -2.05 -1.49 11.57
C ALA A 126 -3.10 -1.59 12.70
N ASN A 127 -2.70 -2.11 13.86
CA ASN A 127 -3.57 -2.24 15.04
C ASN A 127 -3.65 -0.96 15.90
N SER A 128 -2.87 0.07 15.58
CA SER A 128 -3.05 1.39 16.21
C SER A 128 -4.26 2.16 15.66
N ASN A 129 -4.81 1.74 14.52
CA ASN A 129 -6.03 2.30 13.95
C ASN A 129 -7.27 1.67 14.63
N PRO A 130 -8.10 2.46 15.35
CA PRO A 130 -9.28 1.94 16.04
C PRO A 130 -10.36 1.37 15.12
N GLU A 131 -10.33 1.68 13.82
CA GLU A 131 -11.26 1.14 12.82
C GLU A 131 -10.74 -0.14 12.14
N ALA A 132 -9.49 -0.52 12.40
CA ALA A 132 -8.90 -1.72 11.80
C ALA A 132 -9.36 -2.99 12.53
N SER A 133 -9.59 -4.06 11.76
CA SER A 133 -9.86 -5.38 12.33
C SER A 133 -8.56 -6.06 12.72
N GLU A 134 -8.32 -6.20 14.03
CA GLU A 134 -7.17 -6.93 14.57
C GLU A 134 -7.07 -8.35 14.01
N MET A 135 -8.21 -9.02 13.88
CA MET A 135 -8.30 -10.35 13.28
C MET A 135 -7.82 -10.36 11.81
N ASN A 136 -8.25 -9.41 10.98
CA ASN A 136 -7.78 -9.32 9.59
C ASN A 136 -6.28 -8.98 9.51
N ASN A 137 -5.80 -8.11 10.40
CA ASN A 137 -4.38 -7.78 10.49
C ASN A 137 -3.56 -9.02 10.88
N GLN A 138 -4.07 -9.85 11.80
CA GLN A 138 -3.44 -11.12 12.17
C GLN A 138 -3.43 -12.12 11.00
N TYR A 139 -4.54 -12.27 10.27
CA TYR A 139 -4.59 -13.15 9.10
C TYR A 139 -3.58 -12.72 8.02
N PHE A 140 -3.50 -11.43 7.73
CA PHE A 140 -2.53 -10.91 6.79
C PHE A 140 -1.09 -11.14 7.28
N LEU A 141 -0.81 -10.89 8.57
CA LEU A 141 0.52 -11.10 9.14
C LEU A 141 0.97 -12.56 9.02
N ASN A 142 0.09 -13.51 9.33
CA ASN A 142 0.36 -14.93 9.19
C ASN A 142 0.68 -15.30 7.72
N TRP A 143 -0.15 -14.84 6.79
CA TRP A 143 0.08 -15.03 5.35
C TRP A 143 1.40 -14.39 4.87
N ALA A 144 1.67 -13.15 5.28
CA ALA A 144 2.85 -12.39 4.90
C ALA A 144 4.13 -13.11 5.32
N PHE A 145 4.12 -13.64 6.54
CA PHE A 145 5.21 -14.45 7.04
C PHE A 145 5.40 -15.74 6.23
N GLU A 146 4.34 -16.53 6.04
CA GLU A 146 4.39 -17.76 5.24
C GLU A 146 4.92 -17.50 3.83
N TYR A 147 4.43 -16.43 3.18
CA TYR A 147 4.90 -16.00 1.87
C TYR A 147 6.40 -15.72 1.87
N LEU A 148 6.88 -14.91 2.83
CA LEU A 148 8.29 -14.53 2.90
C LEU A 148 9.18 -15.74 3.16
N VAL A 149 8.74 -16.69 3.99
CA VAL A 149 9.44 -17.94 4.27
C VAL A 149 9.54 -18.85 3.05
N LEU A 150 8.45 -18.99 2.30
CA LEU A 150 8.40 -19.80 1.08
C LEU A 150 9.17 -19.16 -0.09
N ASN A 151 9.37 -17.84 -0.05
CA ASN A 151 10.03 -17.09 -1.11
C ASN A 151 11.31 -16.40 -0.59
N PRO A 152 12.39 -17.16 -0.30
CA PRO A 152 13.55 -16.61 0.39
C PRO A 152 14.40 -15.65 -0.46
N THR A 153 14.09 -15.50 -1.75
CA THR A 153 14.80 -14.60 -2.68
C THR A 153 14.13 -13.23 -2.83
N VAL A 154 12.86 -13.07 -2.45
CA VAL A 154 12.13 -11.79 -2.47
C VAL A 154 12.86 -10.80 -1.57
N LYS A 155 13.13 -9.54 -1.97
CA LYS A 155 13.73 -8.58 -1.04
C LYS A 155 12.67 -7.99 -0.12
N TRP A 156 13.02 -7.64 1.12
CA TRP A 156 12.09 -7.02 2.06
C TRP A 156 11.46 -5.76 1.45
N GLN A 157 12.26 -4.89 0.82
CA GLN A 157 11.76 -3.67 0.19
C GLN A 157 10.73 -3.94 -0.91
N ASP A 158 10.92 -4.99 -1.71
CA ASP A 158 9.98 -5.37 -2.77
C ASP A 158 8.65 -5.84 -2.14
N PHE A 159 8.71 -6.71 -1.12
CA PHE A 159 7.55 -7.15 -0.37
C PHE A 159 6.80 -6.00 0.31
N TYR A 160 7.54 -5.12 1.00
CA TYR A 160 6.99 -3.96 1.66
C TYR A 160 6.25 -3.08 0.64
N ASN A 161 6.90 -2.74 -0.48
CA ASN A 161 6.30 -1.90 -1.51
C ASN A 161 5.04 -2.52 -2.12
N GLU A 162 5.01 -3.84 -2.29
CA GLU A 162 3.88 -4.53 -2.90
C GLU A 162 2.69 -4.65 -1.92
N TYR A 163 2.95 -5.09 -0.69
CA TYR A 163 1.91 -5.56 0.23
C TYR A 163 1.68 -4.68 1.46
N LEU A 164 2.67 -3.89 1.90
CA LEU A 164 2.62 -3.14 3.16
C LEU A 164 2.58 -1.62 2.99
N ALA A 165 3.15 -1.11 1.91
CA ALA A 165 3.34 0.31 1.69
C ALA A 165 2.00 1.03 1.62
N THR A 166 1.84 2.04 2.48
CA THR A 166 0.69 2.93 2.41
C THR A 166 0.72 3.70 1.09
N PRO A 167 -0.41 4.28 0.63
CA PRO A 167 -0.41 5.13 -0.55
C PRO A 167 0.67 6.22 -0.48
N CYS A 168 0.88 6.82 0.69
CA CYS A 168 1.93 7.81 0.92
C CYS A 168 3.35 7.25 0.75
N ASP A 169 3.63 6.07 1.30
CA ASP A 169 4.91 5.39 1.11
C ASP A 169 5.16 5.07 -0.38
N LYS A 170 4.10 4.64 -1.10
CA LYS A 170 4.17 4.37 -2.54
C LYS A 170 4.43 5.64 -3.36
N ILE A 171 3.82 6.76 -3.01
CA ILE A 171 4.09 8.05 -3.68
C ILE A 171 5.53 8.49 -3.41
N LYS A 172 6.00 8.40 -2.16
CA LYS A 172 7.37 8.74 -1.80
C LYS A 172 8.39 7.88 -2.56
N ALA A 173 8.20 6.57 -2.60
CA ALA A 173 9.04 5.65 -3.36
C ALA A 173 9.01 5.96 -4.87
N GLN A 174 7.84 6.27 -5.41
CA GLN A 174 7.66 6.65 -6.81
C GLN A 174 8.38 7.96 -7.15
N ARG A 175 8.33 8.98 -6.29
CA ARG A 175 9.06 10.24 -6.49
C ARG A 175 10.58 10.08 -6.44
N ASN A 176 11.07 9.11 -5.67
CA ASN A 176 12.48 8.76 -5.62
C ASN A 176 12.93 7.90 -6.82
N ASN A 177 12.01 7.46 -7.68
CA ASN A 177 12.36 6.73 -8.89
C ASN A 177 12.84 7.72 -9.96
N VAL A 178 14.06 7.49 -10.46
CA VAL A 178 14.74 8.38 -11.43
C VAL A 178 13.95 8.50 -12.74
N ASP A 179 13.39 7.40 -13.25
CA ASP A 179 12.64 7.42 -14.50
C ASP A 179 11.33 8.19 -14.37
N PHE A 180 10.59 7.96 -13.28
CA PHE A 180 9.36 8.69 -12.95
C PHE A 180 9.66 10.19 -12.85
N TYR A 181 10.69 10.57 -12.07
CA TYR A 181 11.06 11.97 -11.88
C TYR A 181 11.51 12.64 -13.18
N ALA A 182 12.24 11.92 -14.03
CA ALA A 182 12.60 12.42 -15.36
C ALA A 182 11.36 12.73 -16.22
N LYS A 183 10.29 11.93 -16.12
CA LYS A 183 9.03 12.20 -16.84
C LYS A 183 8.29 13.39 -16.25
N MET A 184 8.27 13.51 -14.91
CA MET A 184 7.70 14.67 -14.22
C MET A 184 8.35 15.97 -14.67
N ASN A 185 9.68 16.03 -14.73
CA ASN A 185 10.41 17.23 -15.17
C ASN A 185 10.04 17.66 -16.60
N VAL A 186 9.83 16.69 -17.51
CA VAL A 186 9.36 17.00 -18.87
C VAL A 186 7.97 17.63 -18.82
N LEU A 187 7.05 17.06 -18.04
CA LEU A 187 5.69 17.59 -17.93
C LEU A 187 5.64 18.97 -17.26
N GLU A 188 6.45 19.19 -16.23
CA GLU A 188 6.61 20.51 -15.59
C GLU A 188 7.09 21.57 -16.59
N SER A 189 8.01 21.21 -17.50
CA SER A 189 8.45 22.12 -18.57
C SER A 189 7.40 22.34 -19.67
N ASN A 190 6.42 21.45 -19.80
CA ASN A 190 5.39 21.49 -20.83
C ASN A 190 4.12 22.24 -20.40
N THR A 191 4.01 22.74 -19.16
CA THR A 191 2.79 23.43 -18.71
C THR A 191 2.51 24.71 -19.50
N GLY A 192 3.55 25.36 -20.04
CA GLY A 192 3.41 26.56 -20.88
C GLY A 192 2.98 26.29 -22.33
N LEU A 193 2.79 25.02 -22.74
CA LEU A 193 2.27 24.68 -24.06
C LEU A 193 0.78 25.04 -24.16
N LYS A 194 0.22 25.06 -25.38
CA LYS A 194 -1.23 25.28 -25.58
C LYS A 194 -2.05 23.99 -25.57
N MET A 195 -1.39 22.84 -25.48
CA MET A 195 -2.00 21.51 -25.51
C MET A 195 -1.37 20.61 -24.47
N GLU A 196 -2.17 19.74 -23.89
CA GLU A 196 -1.72 18.82 -22.87
C GLU A 196 -0.84 17.73 -23.48
N THR A 197 0.17 17.34 -22.71
CA THR A 197 1.07 16.23 -23.02
C THR A 197 1.14 15.32 -21.81
N GLY A 198 1.62 14.09 -22.00
CA GLY A 198 1.63 13.13 -20.91
C GLY A 198 2.45 11.89 -21.17
N TYR A 199 2.38 10.97 -20.22
CA TYR A 199 2.91 9.62 -20.35
C TYR A 199 1.90 8.62 -19.83
N VAL A 200 1.91 7.43 -20.42
CA VAL A 200 1.34 6.23 -19.79
C VAL A 200 2.47 5.33 -19.29
N GLN A 201 2.29 4.72 -18.13
CA GLN A 201 3.21 3.73 -17.57
C GLN A 201 2.60 2.33 -17.67
N ARG A 202 3.36 1.40 -18.26
CA ARG A 202 3.00 -0.01 -18.37
C ARG A 202 3.48 -0.81 -17.16
N ASN A 203 2.94 -2.02 -16.99
CA ASN A 203 3.30 -2.91 -15.88
C ASN A 203 4.79 -3.25 -15.81
N ASN A 204 5.47 -3.31 -16.97
CA ASN A 204 6.90 -3.51 -17.06
C ASN A 204 7.73 -2.26 -16.71
N ASN A 205 7.08 -1.20 -16.22
CA ASN A 205 7.64 0.11 -15.88
C ASN A 205 8.00 1.01 -17.06
N ASP A 206 7.76 0.59 -18.30
CA ASP A 206 8.01 1.43 -19.47
C ASP A 206 7.05 2.61 -19.51
N TYR A 207 7.60 3.77 -19.88
CA TYR A 207 6.84 5.00 -20.11
C TYR A 207 6.73 5.27 -21.60
N GLU A 208 5.51 5.54 -22.06
CA GLU A 208 5.22 5.94 -23.44
C GLU A 208 4.70 7.37 -23.44
N TYR A 209 5.40 8.26 -24.16
CA TYR A 209 5.00 9.66 -24.30
C TYR A 209 3.74 9.81 -25.15
N LYS A 210 2.91 10.79 -24.82
CA LYS A 210 1.65 11.10 -25.47
C LYS A 210 1.53 12.61 -25.69
N ASP A 211 1.30 13.00 -26.93
CA ASP A 211 1.17 14.39 -27.39
C ASP A 211 0.07 14.55 -28.46
N ASN A 212 -0.91 13.65 -28.44
CA ASN A 212 -2.02 13.60 -29.41
C ASN A 212 -3.15 14.60 -29.11
N ALA A 213 -2.91 15.58 -28.23
CA ALA A 213 -3.83 16.70 -28.02
C ALA A 213 -3.79 17.65 -29.24
N SER A 214 -4.91 18.28 -29.54
CA SER A 214 -4.94 19.40 -30.49
C SER A 214 -5.01 20.72 -29.71
N ALA A 215 -4.39 21.79 -30.20
CA ALA A 215 -4.49 23.13 -29.60
C ALA A 215 -5.52 23.98 -30.37
N THR A 216 -6.81 23.69 -30.20
CA THR A 216 -7.91 24.47 -30.80
C THR A 216 -8.62 25.33 -29.77
N GLU A 217 -9.50 26.23 -30.23
CA GLU A 217 -10.37 27.04 -29.35
C GLU A 217 -11.17 26.16 -28.38
N THR A 218 -11.59 24.97 -28.83
CA THR A 218 -12.49 24.07 -28.09
C THR A 218 -11.80 22.86 -27.49
N SER A 219 -10.56 22.55 -27.88
CA SER A 219 -9.84 21.36 -27.43
C SER A 219 -8.39 21.68 -27.12
N ASN A 220 -7.92 21.20 -25.98
CA ASN A 220 -6.49 21.18 -25.61
C ASN A 220 -6.11 19.89 -24.85
N SER A 221 -7.05 18.96 -24.68
CA SER A 221 -6.91 17.84 -23.76
C SER A 221 -6.20 16.65 -24.39
N LEU A 222 -5.42 15.95 -23.57
CA LEU A 222 -4.72 14.74 -24.00
C LEU A 222 -5.69 13.56 -24.17
N GLY A 223 -5.62 12.88 -25.31
CA GLY A 223 -6.36 11.64 -25.52
C GLY A 223 -5.60 10.44 -24.94
N LEU A 224 -6.16 9.78 -23.93
CA LEU A 224 -5.56 8.56 -23.35
C LEU A 224 -5.88 7.32 -24.20
N PRO A 225 -5.00 6.28 -24.22
CA PRO A 225 -5.22 5.07 -25.00
C PRO A 225 -6.51 4.35 -24.60
N ASN A 226 -7.29 3.84 -25.54
CA ASN A 226 -8.55 3.14 -25.23
C ASN A 226 -8.31 1.96 -24.26
N SER A 227 -8.86 2.06 -23.05
CA SER A 227 -8.69 1.13 -21.93
C SER A 227 -9.32 -0.25 -22.17
N GLU A 228 -10.24 -0.38 -23.12
CA GLU A 228 -10.92 -1.64 -23.44
C GLU A 228 -10.07 -2.56 -24.33
N LEU A 229 -9.13 -1.99 -25.09
CA LEU A 229 -8.25 -2.72 -26.00
C LEU A 229 -7.22 -3.55 -25.22
N ALA A 230 -6.94 -4.77 -25.70
CA ALA A 230 -6.13 -5.76 -25.00
C ALA A 230 -4.71 -5.25 -24.72
N GLU A 231 -4.11 -4.54 -25.66
CA GLU A 231 -2.78 -3.94 -25.59
C GLU A 231 -2.64 -2.82 -24.54
N ASN A 232 -3.76 -2.27 -24.06
CA ASN A 232 -3.79 -1.19 -23.05
C ASN A 232 -4.19 -1.68 -21.66
N LYS A 233 -4.58 -2.95 -21.51
CA LYS A 233 -4.92 -3.53 -20.20
C LYS A 233 -3.73 -3.60 -19.25
N ASN A 234 -2.50 -3.51 -19.76
CA ASN A 234 -1.29 -3.51 -18.95
C ASN A 234 -0.83 -2.13 -18.49
N ILE A 235 -1.61 -1.07 -18.74
CA ILE A 235 -1.34 0.27 -18.20
C ILE A 235 -1.64 0.25 -16.69
N LYS A 236 -0.74 0.82 -15.90
CA LYS A 236 -0.89 0.99 -14.44
C LYS A 236 -0.81 2.44 -13.99
N GLY A 237 -0.19 3.31 -14.78
CA GLY A 237 -0.09 4.73 -14.47
C GLY A 237 -0.39 5.59 -15.68
N TYR A 238 -0.89 6.79 -15.45
CA TYR A 238 -0.74 7.86 -16.42
C TYR A 238 -0.40 9.17 -15.71
N MET A 239 0.18 10.09 -16.47
CA MET A 239 0.50 11.43 -16.03
C MET A 239 0.27 12.39 -17.18
N HIS A 240 -0.29 13.55 -16.92
CA HIS A 240 -0.49 14.57 -17.95
C HIS A 240 -0.40 15.98 -17.39
N THR A 241 -0.11 16.93 -18.26
CA THR A 241 -0.10 18.35 -17.92
C THR A 241 -1.52 18.92 -17.95
N HIS A 242 -1.86 19.82 -17.04
CA HIS A 242 -2.88 20.84 -17.29
C HIS A 242 -2.16 22.14 -17.64
N VAL A 243 -2.24 22.53 -18.91
CA VAL A 243 -1.53 23.69 -19.45
C VAL A 243 -1.98 25.01 -18.83
N ASP A 244 -1.10 26.01 -18.86
CA ASP A 244 -1.32 27.37 -18.41
C ASP A 244 -2.47 28.06 -19.15
N ASP A 245 -3.03 29.09 -18.52
CA ASP A 245 -4.09 29.86 -19.13
C ASP A 245 -3.51 30.61 -20.33
N PHE A 246 -4.19 30.55 -21.48
CA PHE A 246 -3.71 31.18 -22.69
C PHE A 246 -4.84 31.92 -23.42
N THR A 247 -4.44 32.98 -24.11
CA THR A 247 -5.33 33.77 -24.96
C THR A 247 -5.39 33.18 -26.36
N TYR A 248 -6.58 33.16 -26.93
CA TYR A 248 -6.87 32.78 -28.31
C TYR A 248 -7.84 33.79 -28.92
N PHE A 249 -7.83 33.91 -30.24
CA PHE A 249 -8.82 34.72 -30.95
C PHE A 249 -10.06 33.87 -31.16
N ASP A 250 -11.17 34.23 -30.52
CA ASP A 250 -12.45 33.56 -30.69
C ASP A 250 -13.09 34.02 -32.00
N THR A 251 -13.11 33.14 -32.99
CA THR A 251 -13.66 33.45 -34.31
C THR A 251 -15.18 33.65 -34.32
N SER A 252 -15.89 33.14 -33.32
CA SER A 252 -17.34 33.29 -33.19
C SER A 252 -17.74 34.64 -32.58
N GLU A 253 -16.94 35.14 -31.64
CA GLU A 253 -17.14 36.45 -31.01
C GLU A 253 -16.37 37.59 -31.70
N GLY A 254 -15.38 37.24 -32.53
CA GLY A 254 -14.51 38.20 -33.22
C GLY A 254 -13.59 38.97 -32.27
N ALA A 255 -13.23 38.37 -31.12
CA ALA A 255 -12.47 39.00 -30.05
C ALA A 255 -11.50 38.02 -29.39
N ASP A 256 -10.48 38.56 -28.70
CA ASP A 256 -9.58 37.74 -27.89
C ASP A 256 -10.31 37.20 -26.65
N ALA A 257 -10.24 35.89 -26.44
CA ALA A 257 -10.76 35.18 -25.28
C ALA A 257 -9.63 34.48 -24.53
N THR A 258 -9.79 34.30 -23.22
CA THR A 258 -8.82 33.55 -22.39
C THR A 258 -9.41 32.22 -21.98
N ARG A 259 -8.69 31.14 -22.26
CA ARG A 259 -9.02 29.80 -21.79
C ARG A 259 -8.47 29.61 -20.38
N TYR A 260 -9.36 29.52 -19.40
CA TYR A 260 -9.00 29.22 -18.02
C TYR A 260 -9.00 27.71 -17.78
N GLY A 261 -7.90 27.17 -17.28
CA GLY A 261 -7.78 25.76 -16.92
C GLY A 261 -8.27 25.46 -15.50
N ILE A 262 -9.06 24.40 -15.32
CA ILE A 262 -9.30 23.82 -13.99
C ILE A 262 -8.07 22.97 -13.64
N LYS A 263 -7.18 23.46 -12.77
CA LYS A 263 -5.90 22.79 -12.44
C LYS A 263 -6.07 21.66 -11.42
N ILE A 264 -7.01 20.74 -11.68
CA ILE A 264 -7.25 19.49 -10.93
C ILE A 264 -7.96 18.50 -11.86
N PHE A 265 -7.83 17.19 -11.62
CA PHE A 265 -8.41 16.12 -12.45
C PHE A 265 -9.86 16.39 -12.87
N SER A 266 -10.19 16.05 -14.10
CA SER A 266 -11.53 16.11 -14.68
C SER A 266 -12.30 14.79 -14.51
N PRO A 267 -13.62 14.76 -14.75
CA PRO A 267 -14.38 13.51 -14.78
C PRO A 267 -13.87 12.49 -15.80
N ALA A 268 -13.25 12.92 -16.89
CA ALA A 268 -12.66 12.03 -17.88
C ALA A 268 -11.42 11.32 -17.33
N ASP A 269 -10.56 12.07 -16.63
CA ASP A 269 -9.37 11.54 -15.94
C ASP A 269 -9.78 10.48 -14.91
N ILE A 270 -10.81 10.78 -14.12
CA ILE A 270 -11.34 9.85 -13.11
C ILE A 270 -11.97 8.62 -13.77
N SER A 271 -12.74 8.79 -14.85
CA SER A 271 -13.29 7.65 -15.58
C SER A 271 -12.20 6.72 -16.09
N TYR A 272 -11.16 7.27 -16.72
CA TYR A 272 -10.05 6.49 -17.24
C TYR A 272 -9.27 5.79 -16.13
N PHE A 273 -9.02 6.50 -15.04
CA PHE A 273 -8.40 5.92 -13.83
C PHE A 273 -9.22 4.72 -13.32
N MET A 274 -10.54 4.83 -13.27
CA MET A 274 -11.39 3.73 -12.82
C MET A 274 -11.44 2.55 -13.80
N ASP A 275 -11.31 2.78 -15.10
CA ASP A 275 -11.14 1.71 -16.08
C ASP A 275 -9.83 0.95 -15.87
N MET A 276 -8.75 1.66 -15.51
CA MET A 276 -7.48 1.02 -15.13
C MET A 276 -7.63 0.16 -13.87
N ILE A 277 -8.41 0.60 -12.88
CA ILE A 277 -8.74 -0.21 -11.69
C ILE A 277 -9.52 -1.47 -12.09
N LYS A 278 -10.50 -1.36 -12.99
CA LYS A 278 -11.20 -2.53 -13.51
C LYS A 278 -10.24 -3.48 -14.23
N ASN A 279 -9.34 -2.97 -15.07
CA ASN A 279 -8.33 -3.78 -15.76
C ASN A 279 -7.33 -4.42 -14.79
N ALA A 280 -7.04 -3.79 -13.65
CA ALA A 280 -6.24 -4.40 -12.60
C ALA A 280 -6.99 -5.56 -11.94
N LYS A 281 -8.28 -5.36 -11.61
CA LYS A 281 -9.16 -6.39 -11.04
C LYS A 281 -9.28 -7.60 -11.97
N ASP A 282 -9.59 -7.39 -13.23
CA ASP A 282 -9.76 -8.46 -14.23
C ASP A 282 -8.48 -9.28 -14.44
N ALA A 283 -7.31 -8.67 -14.20
CA ALA A 283 -5.99 -9.30 -14.30
C ALA A 283 -5.42 -9.76 -12.94
N ASN A 284 -6.20 -9.68 -11.86
CA ASN A 284 -5.76 -9.99 -10.49
C ASN A 284 -4.48 -9.25 -10.08
N ARG A 285 -4.36 -7.97 -10.47
CA ARG A 285 -3.25 -7.08 -10.10
C ARG A 285 -3.61 -6.23 -8.86
N PRO A 286 -2.63 -5.89 -8.01
CA PRO A 286 -2.84 -5.00 -6.87
C PRO A 286 -3.36 -3.62 -7.30
N PHE A 287 -4.41 -3.12 -6.66
CA PHE A 287 -4.94 -1.78 -6.95
C PHE A 287 -4.01 -0.65 -6.51
N GLY A 288 -3.22 -0.88 -5.46
CA GLY A 288 -2.31 0.12 -4.92
C GLY A 288 -1.21 0.57 -5.89
N ASP A 289 -1.01 -0.17 -6.98
CA ASP A 289 -0.03 0.16 -8.02
C ASP A 289 -0.62 1.08 -9.10
N ILE A 290 -1.94 1.24 -9.10
CA ILE A 290 -2.65 2.06 -10.06
C ILE A 290 -2.67 3.51 -9.59
N TYR A 291 -2.24 4.43 -10.46
CA TYR A 291 -2.18 5.85 -10.13
C TYR A 291 -2.46 6.74 -11.35
N ALA A 292 -2.81 7.99 -11.09
CA ALA A 292 -2.82 9.05 -12.09
C ALA A 292 -2.20 10.32 -11.51
N VAL A 293 -1.42 11.06 -12.33
CA VAL A 293 -0.78 12.32 -11.94
C VAL A 293 -1.23 13.44 -12.87
N MET A 294 -1.59 14.58 -12.30
CA MET A 294 -1.83 15.82 -13.04
C MET A 294 -0.75 16.82 -12.63
N VAL A 295 -0.06 17.36 -13.62
CA VAL A 295 1.01 18.35 -13.45
C VAL A 295 0.53 19.72 -13.96
N SER A 296 0.58 20.74 -13.13
CA SER A 296 0.34 22.13 -13.57
C SER A 296 1.45 23.03 -13.06
N SER A 297 1.53 24.26 -13.57
CA SER A 297 2.51 25.26 -13.14
C SER A 297 2.41 25.66 -11.67
N SER A 298 1.25 25.42 -11.04
CA SER A 298 0.98 25.83 -9.66
C SER A 298 0.93 24.68 -8.66
N VAL A 299 0.54 23.48 -9.12
CA VAL A 299 0.35 22.32 -8.25
C VAL A 299 0.40 21.03 -9.05
N THR A 300 0.96 20.00 -8.42
CA THR A 300 0.93 18.62 -8.92
C THR A 300 0.05 17.79 -8.00
N TYR A 301 -0.93 17.10 -8.57
CA TYR A 301 -1.76 16.16 -7.84
C TYR A 301 -1.54 14.74 -8.32
N GLN A 302 -1.72 13.80 -7.40
CA GLN A 302 -1.81 12.39 -7.70
C GLN A 302 -3.08 11.82 -7.08
N ILE A 303 -3.75 10.92 -7.81
CA ILE A 303 -4.81 10.08 -7.24
C ILE A 303 -4.36 8.63 -7.19
N ARG A 304 -4.84 7.93 -6.16
CA ARG A 304 -4.67 6.48 -5.98
C ARG A 304 -5.97 5.85 -5.50
N PHE A 305 -6.12 4.56 -5.77
CA PHE A 305 -7.27 3.81 -5.30
C PHE A 305 -6.95 3.16 -3.96
N THR A 306 -7.68 3.58 -2.94
CA THR A 306 -7.61 3.12 -1.55
C THR A 306 -8.83 2.29 -1.15
N GLY A 307 -9.74 2.07 -2.09
CA GLY A 307 -10.91 1.21 -1.91
C GLY A 307 -10.63 -0.28 -2.13
N ASN A 308 -11.71 -1.05 -2.16
CA ASN A 308 -11.72 -2.49 -2.40
C ASN A 308 -12.43 -2.87 -3.71
N GLN A 309 -12.45 -4.16 -4.04
CA GLN A 309 -12.98 -4.69 -5.29
C GLN A 309 -14.49 -4.46 -5.52
N TYR A 310 -15.25 -4.14 -4.46
CA TYR A 310 -16.68 -3.84 -4.52
C TYR A 310 -16.95 -2.35 -4.78
N GLN A 311 -15.93 -1.51 -4.64
CA GLN A 311 -15.99 -0.07 -4.89
C GLN A 311 -15.52 0.30 -6.32
N THR A 312 -15.17 -0.70 -7.13
CA THR A 312 -14.80 -0.50 -8.54
C THR A 312 -16.03 -0.12 -9.36
N LYS A 313 -15.99 1.02 -10.04
CA LYS A 313 -17.10 1.55 -10.85
C LYS A 313 -16.57 2.20 -12.12
N THR A 314 -17.08 1.78 -13.27
CA THR A 314 -16.78 2.39 -14.58
C THR A 314 -17.93 3.27 -15.06
N PHE A 315 -17.66 4.11 -16.06
CA PHE A 315 -18.63 5.05 -16.63
C PHE A 315 -18.71 4.87 -18.14
N THR A 316 -19.90 5.02 -18.70
CA THR A 316 -20.06 5.08 -20.16
C THR A 316 -19.63 6.45 -20.69
N MET A 317 -19.26 6.53 -21.97
CA MET A 317 -18.92 7.81 -22.61
C MET A 317 -20.02 8.87 -22.42
N ALA A 318 -21.30 8.48 -22.55
CA ALA A 318 -22.42 9.40 -22.35
C ALA A 318 -22.50 9.94 -20.90
N GLN A 319 -22.19 9.10 -19.90
CA GLN A 319 -22.12 9.54 -18.51
C GLN A 319 -20.96 10.51 -18.30
N VAL A 320 -19.79 10.23 -18.87
CA VAL A 320 -18.60 11.09 -18.78
C VAL A 320 -18.88 12.47 -19.39
N GLU A 321 -19.50 12.53 -20.58
CA GLU A 321 -19.85 13.81 -21.22
C GLU A 321 -20.85 14.62 -20.40
N ALA A 322 -21.87 13.97 -19.81
CA ALA A 322 -22.79 14.64 -18.90
C ALA A 322 -22.09 15.19 -17.64
N LEU A 323 -21.14 14.42 -17.08
CA LEU A 323 -20.35 14.81 -15.93
C LEU A 323 -19.42 15.98 -16.25
N LYS A 324 -18.75 16.01 -17.41
CA LYS A 324 -17.87 17.11 -17.83
C LYS A 324 -18.57 18.47 -17.78
N LYS A 325 -19.77 18.57 -18.35
CA LYS A 325 -20.54 19.82 -18.35
C LYS A 325 -20.92 20.25 -16.93
N SER A 326 -21.45 19.32 -16.13
CA SER A 326 -21.84 19.63 -14.75
C SER A 326 -20.63 19.96 -13.85
N TYR A 327 -19.48 19.36 -14.12
CA TYR A 327 -18.23 19.62 -13.43
C TYR A 327 -17.72 21.03 -13.70
N PHE A 328 -17.67 21.46 -14.97
CA PHE A 328 -17.25 22.81 -15.31
C PHE A 328 -18.11 23.86 -14.60
N GLU A 329 -19.43 23.73 -14.65
CA GLU A 329 -20.36 24.64 -13.96
C GLU A 329 -20.16 24.66 -12.45
N PHE A 330 -19.85 23.50 -11.84
CA PHE A 330 -19.60 23.37 -10.42
C PHE A 330 -18.24 23.97 -9.98
N MET A 331 -17.25 23.93 -10.88
CA MET A 331 -15.86 24.30 -10.58
C MET A 331 -15.49 25.73 -11.00
N LYS A 332 -16.24 26.34 -11.92
CA LYS A 332 -15.87 27.66 -12.50
C LYS A 332 -15.60 28.76 -11.49
N SER A 333 -16.37 28.84 -10.39
CA SER A 333 -16.20 29.85 -9.34
C SER A 333 -14.99 29.60 -8.41
N ARG A 334 -14.39 28.42 -8.54
CA ARG A 334 -13.27 27.91 -7.74
C ARG A 334 -11.93 28.00 -8.51
N ILE A 335 -11.96 28.32 -9.81
CA ILE A 335 -10.75 28.49 -10.63
C ILE A 335 -9.80 29.49 -9.95
N GLY A 336 -8.51 29.14 -9.90
CA GLY A 336 -7.47 29.93 -9.22
C GLY A 336 -7.46 29.83 -7.69
N LYS A 337 -8.40 29.11 -7.07
CA LYS A 337 -8.51 28.96 -5.61
C LYS A 337 -8.23 27.52 -5.21
N GLN A 338 -6.95 27.19 -5.02
CA GLN A 338 -6.47 25.82 -4.83
C GLN A 338 -7.29 25.02 -3.79
N LYS A 339 -7.43 25.52 -2.55
CA LYS A 339 -8.21 24.82 -1.50
C LYS A 339 -9.67 24.57 -1.91
N GLN A 340 -10.29 25.52 -2.62
CA GLN A 340 -11.67 25.36 -3.11
C GLN A 340 -11.75 24.36 -4.26
N LEU A 341 -10.72 24.28 -5.12
CA LEU A 341 -10.63 23.27 -6.18
C LEU A 341 -10.51 21.87 -5.58
N GLU A 342 -9.64 21.68 -4.60
CA GLU A 342 -9.46 20.40 -3.90
C GLU A 342 -10.77 19.94 -3.23
N LEU A 343 -11.41 20.83 -2.46
CA LEU A 343 -12.74 20.59 -1.88
C LEU A 343 -13.78 20.25 -2.95
N GLY A 344 -13.81 21.02 -4.04
CA GLY A 344 -14.80 20.87 -5.11
C GLY A 344 -14.64 19.55 -5.85
N PHE A 345 -13.41 19.18 -6.18
CA PHE A 345 -13.09 17.90 -6.77
C PHE A 345 -13.56 16.74 -5.87
N LEU A 346 -13.19 16.77 -4.58
CA LEU A 346 -13.56 15.72 -3.63
C LEU A 346 -15.09 15.62 -3.43
N GLN A 347 -15.79 16.75 -3.32
CA GLN A 347 -17.26 16.80 -3.27
C GLN A 347 -17.87 16.20 -4.55
N PHE A 348 -17.33 16.56 -5.72
CA PHE A 348 -17.88 16.12 -7.00
C PHE A 348 -17.72 14.62 -7.20
N ILE A 349 -16.53 14.06 -6.94
CA ILE A 349 -16.33 12.60 -7.06
C ILE A 349 -17.22 11.84 -6.07
N ASN A 350 -17.41 12.37 -4.87
CA ASN A 350 -18.21 11.73 -3.83
C ASN A 350 -19.72 11.82 -4.12
N ASP A 351 -20.25 12.98 -4.50
CA ASP A 351 -21.70 13.23 -4.59
C ASP A 351 -22.26 13.07 -6.00
N LYS A 352 -21.49 13.45 -7.03
CA LYS A 352 -21.96 13.44 -8.42
C LYS A 352 -21.52 12.18 -9.17
N MET A 353 -20.28 11.75 -8.94
CA MET A 353 -19.79 10.48 -9.52
C MET A 353 -20.13 9.28 -8.63
N ASN A 354 -20.46 9.48 -7.35
CA ASN A 354 -20.70 8.43 -6.36
C ASN A 354 -19.56 7.40 -6.37
N LEU A 355 -18.32 7.91 -6.27
CA LEU A 355 -17.11 7.11 -6.16
C LEU A 355 -16.62 7.09 -4.71
N LYS A 356 -16.12 5.92 -4.31
CA LYS A 356 -15.49 5.67 -3.01
C LYS A 356 -14.11 5.06 -3.27
N GLY A 357 -13.19 5.28 -2.32
CA GLY A 357 -11.85 4.69 -2.40
C GLY A 357 -10.95 5.33 -3.45
N VAL A 358 -11.20 6.57 -3.86
CA VAL A 358 -10.24 7.39 -4.61
C VAL A 358 -9.73 8.46 -3.66
N SER A 359 -8.44 8.44 -3.36
CA SER A 359 -7.78 9.42 -2.50
C SER A 359 -6.99 10.42 -3.34
N LEU A 360 -7.03 11.69 -2.94
CA LEU A 360 -6.28 12.79 -3.55
C LEU A 360 -5.03 13.11 -2.74
N TYR A 361 -3.92 13.29 -3.44
CA TYR A 361 -2.64 13.66 -2.85
C TYR A 361 -2.06 14.87 -3.58
N ARG A 362 -1.60 15.86 -2.83
CA ARG A 362 -0.77 16.94 -3.32
C ARG A 362 0.69 16.49 -3.27
N MET A 363 1.41 16.62 -4.37
CA MET A 363 2.85 16.38 -4.43
C MET A 363 3.55 17.72 -4.23
N ASN A 364 4.03 17.98 -3.01
CA ASN A 364 4.60 19.28 -2.64
C ASN A 364 5.98 19.49 -3.28
N ALA A 365 6.32 20.75 -3.56
CA ALA A 365 7.57 21.14 -4.21
C ALA A 365 8.82 20.77 -3.38
N ASP A 366 8.69 20.65 -2.06
CA ASP A 366 9.77 20.30 -1.13
C ASP A 366 10.09 18.79 -1.06
N GLY A 367 9.41 17.97 -1.87
CA GLY A 367 9.58 16.51 -1.86
C GLY A 367 8.58 15.76 -0.98
N THR A 368 7.85 16.46 -0.11
CA THR A 368 6.80 15.89 0.75
C THR A 368 5.48 15.72 -0.01
N ASN A 369 4.53 14.99 0.56
CA ASN A 369 3.20 14.81 -0.02
C ASN A 369 2.15 15.14 1.04
N THR A 370 0.96 15.55 0.61
CA THR A 370 -0.15 15.81 1.52
C THR A 370 -1.36 15.05 1.03
N GLU A 371 -1.88 14.15 1.85
CA GLU A 371 -3.19 13.54 1.59
C GLU A 371 -4.28 14.55 1.92
N ILE A 372 -5.25 14.70 1.00
CA ILE A 372 -6.36 15.63 1.14
C ILE A 372 -7.66 14.83 1.16
N ASN A 373 -8.41 14.97 2.25
CA ASN A 373 -9.68 14.27 2.47
C ASN A 373 -10.81 15.26 2.75
N LEU A 374 -12.06 14.85 2.50
CA LEU A 374 -13.22 15.59 3.01
C LEU A 374 -13.28 15.43 4.52
N ASN A 375 -13.62 16.52 5.23
CA ASN A 375 -14.03 16.41 6.62
C ASN A 375 -15.38 15.67 6.75
N THR A 376 -15.80 15.37 7.99
CA THR A 376 -17.00 14.55 8.25
C THR A 376 -18.29 15.11 7.66
N ASP A 377 -18.47 16.44 7.68
CA ASP A 377 -19.66 17.10 7.12
C ASP A 377 -19.53 17.48 5.63
N LYS A 378 -18.36 17.20 5.02
CA LYS A 378 -18.02 17.46 3.63
C LYS A 378 -18.07 18.94 3.22
N THR A 379 -17.96 19.85 4.18
CA THR A 379 -17.95 21.30 3.93
C THR A 379 -16.54 21.88 3.82
N ASP A 380 -15.52 21.15 4.29
CA ASP A 380 -14.12 21.53 4.18
C ASP A 380 -13.22 20.31 3.92
N THR A 381 -11.93 20.54 3.73
CA THR A 381 -10.90 19.50 3.63
C THR A 381 -10.08 19.36 4.91
N THR A 382 -9.62 18.14 5.18
CA THR A 382 -8.57 17.84 6.15
C THR A 382 -7.31 17.42 5.40
N GLU A 383 -6.16 17.83 5.90
CA GLU A 383 -4.86 17.54 5.30
C GLU A 383 -4.00 16.72 6.25
N THR A 384 -3.37 15.67 5.73
CA THR A 384 -2.41 14.85 6.48
C THR A 384 -1.10 14.83 5.71
N ASN A 385 -0.01 15.29 6.35
CA ASN A 385 1.30 15.25 5.74
C ASN A 385 1.86 13.82 5.69
N CYS A 386 2.53 13.58 4.58
CA CYS A 386 3.20 12.37 4.15
C CYS A 386 4.57 12.74 3.52
#